data_AF-A0AAV2GXY9-F1
#
_entry.id   AF-A0AAV2GXY9-F1
#
_cell.length_a   1.000
_cell.length_b   1.000
_cell.length_c   1.000
_cell.angle_alpha   90.00
_cell.angle_beta   90.00
_cell.angle_gamma   90.00
#
_symmetry.space_group_name_H-M   'P 1'
#
loop_
_entity.id
_entity.type
_entity.pdbx_description
1 polymer ?
#
loop_
_entity_poly.entity_id
_entity_poly.type
_entity_poly.pdbx_seq_one_letter_code
_entity_poly.pdbx_strand_id
1 'polypeptide(L)' 'MGASDSKLNLLLIGKSGSGKSSSGNAIAGEQVFRPFDGTTSSTRRVKSCTKFRWGRHLTLVDTPGLLETTMDEIE' A
#
# COMPACT_ATOMS: atom_id res chain seq x y z
N MET A 1 -31.17 -12.77 1.23
CA MET A 1 -30.11 -13.25 0.31
C MET A 1 -28.83 -12.54 0.72
N GLY A 2 -27.96 -13.22 1.46
CA GLY A 2 -26.75 -12.63 2.03
C GLY A 2 -25.81 -12.21 0.91
N ALA A 3 -25.29 -10.97 0.99
CA ALA A 3 -24.18 -10.57 0.16
C ALA A 3 -23.06 -11.60 0.38
N SER A 4 -22.67 -12.31 -0.68
CA SER A 4 -21.50 -13.17 -0.63
C SER A 4 -20.35 -12.33 -0.09
N ASP A 5 -19.70 -12.80 0.99
CA ASP A 5 -18.55 -12.12 1.60
C ASP A 5 -17.39 -12.12 0.61
N SER A 6 -17.46 -11.19 -0.34
CA SER A 6 -16.56 -11.13 -1.48
C SER A 6 -15.28 -10.46 -1.01
N LYS A 7 -14.14 -11.09 -1.28
CA LYS A 7 -12.82 -10.55 -0.93
C LYS A 7 -12.22 -9.87 -2.15
N LEU A 8 -11.60 -8.72 -1.95
CA LEU A 8 -10.85 -8.00 -2.99
C LEU A 8 -9.44 -7.74 -2.50
N ASN A 9 -8.44 -8.27 -3.20
CA ASN A 9 -7.03 -8.05 -2.89
C ASN A 9 -6.43 -7.17 -4.00
N LEU A 10 -5.81 -6.05 -3.63
CA LEU A 10 -5.14 -5.12 -4.54
C LEU A 10 -3.66 -5.01 -4.17
N LEU A 11 -2.79 -5.27 -5.15
CA LEU A 11 -1.35 -5.07 -5.05
C LEU A 11 -0.98 -3.77 -5.77
N LEU A 12 -0.33 -2.85 -5.06
CA LEU A 12 0.09 -1.55 -5.57
C LEU A 12 1.57 -1.64 -5.98
N ILE A 13 1.87 -1.48 -7.27
CA ILE A 13 3.22 -1.60 -7.85
C ILE A 13 3.57 -0.36 -8.68
N GLY A 14 4.88 -0.11 -8.85
CA GLY A 14 5.40 1.08 -9.54
C GLY A 14 6.72 1.59 -8.95
N LYS A 15 7.42 2.47 -9.68
CA LYS A 15 8.68 3.10 -9.23
C LYS A 15 8.50 3.84 -7.89
N SER A 16 9.58 4.08 -7.15
CA SER A 16 9.55 4.99 -6.00
C SER A 16 9.07 6.39 -6.39
N GLY A 17 8.31 7.02 -5.50
CA GLY A 17 7.67 8.32 -5.75
C GLY A 17 6.42 8.29 -6.63
N SER A 18 6.03 7.15 -7.23
CA SER A 18 4.82 7.06 -8.09
C SER A 18 3.48 7.16 -7.35
N GLY A 19 3.48 7.41 -6.04
CA GLY A 19 2.27 7.63 -5.26
C GLY A 19 1.51 6.37 -4.83
N LYS A 20 2.13 5.18 -4.87
CA LYS A 20 1.50 3.90 -4.44
C LYS A 20 0.84 3.99 -3.06
N SER A 21 1.59 4.37 -2.05
CA SER A 21 1.10 4.50 -0.66
C SER A 21 0.01 5.56 -0.54
N SER A 22 0.15 6.70 -1.24
CA SER A 22 -0.87 7.76 -1.27
C SER A 22 -2.18 7.28 -1.92
N SER A 23 -2.09 6.58 -3.04
CA SER A 23 -3.25 5.96 -3.70
C SER A 23 -3.87 4.87 -2.85
N GLY A 24 -3.07 4.07 -2.15
CA GLY A 24 -3.55 3.09 -1.17
C GLY A 24 -4.37 3.75 -0.06
N ASN A 25 -3.90 4.86 0.49
CA ASN A 25 -4.65 5.65 1.49
C ASN A 25 -5.95 6.23 0.92
N ALA A 26 -5.91 6.76 -0.30
CA ALA A 26 -7.10 7.27 -0.97
C ALA A 26 -8.15 6.17 -1.18
N ILE A 27 -7.72 4.99 -1.61
CA ILE A 27 -8.59 3.81 -1.78
C ILE A 27 -9.13 3.33 -0.42
N ALA A 28 -8.29 3.29 0.62
CA ALA A 28 -8.70 2.94 1.97
C ALA A 28 -9.67 3.97 2.57
N GLY A 29 -9.57 5.23 2.14
CA GLY A 29 -10.27 6.40 2.69
C GLY A 29 -9.75 6.83 4.06
N GLU A 30 -8.55 6.41 4.44
CA GLU A 30 -7.85 6.79 5.68
C GLU A 30 -6.33 6.59 5.49
N GLN A 31 -5.52 7.13 6.40
CA GLN A 31 -4.07 6.90 6.38
C GLN A 31 -3.72 5.50 6.92
N VAL A 32 -3.48 4.55 6.03
CA VAL A 32 -3.05 3.17 6.36
C VAL A 32 -1.57 2.90 6.02
N PHE A 33 -1.01 3.68 5.10
CA PHE A 33 0.40 3.64 4.70
C PHE A 33 1.02 5.02 4.91
N ARG A 34 2.29 5.08 5.34
CA ARG A 34 3.04 6.35 5.34
C ARG A 34 3.43 6.69 3.91
N PRO A 35 3.00 7.84 3.35
CA PRO A 35 3.44 8.28 2.03
C PRO A 35 4.90 8.76 2.09
N PHE A 36 5.56 8.76 0.93
CA PHE A 36 6.92 9.29 0.78
C PHE A 36 6.94 10.80 1.02
N ASP A 37 7.78 11.27 1.93
CA ASP A 37 7.90 12.69 2.31
C ASP A 37 9.20 13.35 1.82
N GLY A 38 10.03 12.63 1.05
CA GLY A 38 11.28 13.15 0.51
C GLY A 38 12.45 13.19 1.50
N THR A 39 12.25 12.81 2.76
CA THR A 39 13.28 12.92 3.80
C THR A 39 13.64 11.58 4.41
N THR A 40 12.69 10.66 4.62
CA THR A 40 13.00 9.32 5.12
C THR A 40 11.99 8.29 4.63
N SER A 41 12.51 7.23 4.01
CA SER A 41 11.81 6.00 3.66
C SER A 41 10.71 6.11 2.59
N SER A 42 11.11 5.86 1.35
CA SER A 42 10.26 5.08 0.44
C SER A 42 9.85 3.77 1.13
N THR A 43 8.74 3.15 0.72
CA THR A 43 8.32 1.85 1.27
C THR A 43 9.45 0.83 1.06
N ARG A 44 10.26 0.52 2.09
CA ARG A 44 11.40 -0.43 1.97
C ARG A 44 10.96 -1.90 2.08
N ARG A 45 9.76 -2.14 2.59
CA ARG A 45 9.20 -3.48 2.81
C ARG A 45 7.74 -3.50 2.38
N VAL A 46 7.26 -4.66 1.92
CA VAL A 46 5.84 -4.87 1.63
C VAL A 46 5.02 -4.61 2.90
N LYS A 47 3.96 -3.80 2.77
CA LYS A 47 3.00 -3.52 3.84
C LYS A 47 1.61 -3.90 3.37
N SER A 48 0.79 -4.44 4.26
CA SER A 48 -0.60 -4.77 3.94
C SER A 48 -1.57 -4.20 4.96
N CYS A 49 -2.78 -3.91 4.50
CA CYS A 49 -3.90 -3.51 5.33
C CYS A 49 -5.15 -4.22 4.81
N THR A 50 -5.92 -4.86 5.70
CA THR A 50 -7.22 -5.43 5.37
C THR A 50 -8.31 -4.67 6.12
N LYS A 51 -9.36 -4.26 5.41
CA LYS A 51 -10.51 -3.56 5.99
C LYS A 51 -11.81 -3.88 5.27
N PHE A 52 -12.93 -3.64 5.94
CA PHE A 52 -14.24 -3.73 5.30
C PHE A 52 -14.58 -2.39 4.63
N ARG A 53 -14.77 -2.40 3.31
CA ARG A 53 -15.15 -1.22 2.52
C ARG A 53 -15.95 -1.66 1.29
N TRP A 54 -16.93 -0.87 0.87
CA TRP A 54 -17.80 -1.19 -0.28
C TRP A 54 -18.50 -2.56 -0.21
N GLY A 55 -18.87 -2.98 1.00
CA GLY A 55 -19.53 -4.27 1.22
C GLY A 55 -18.62 -5.49 1.04
N ARG A 56 -17.29 -5.31 1.11
CA ARG A 56 -16.30 -6.38 0.95
C ARG A 56 -15.08 -6.23 1.85
N HIS A 57 -14.43 -7.35 2.13
CA HIS A 57 -13.10 -7.38 2.71
C HIS A 57 -12.07 -6.98 1.64
N LEU A 58 -11.57 -5.75 1.76
CA LEU A 58 -10.54 -5.18 0.90
C LEU A 58 -9.17 -5.35 1.58
N THR A 59 -8.24 -6.04 0.91
CA THR A 59 -6.83 -6.07 1.28
C THR A 59 -6.03 -5.23 0.30
N LEU A 60 -5.33 -4.22 0.81
CA LEU A 60 -4.37 -3.41 0.07
C LEU A 60 -2.96 -3.85 0.43
N VAL A 61 -2.11 -4.03 -0.58
CA VAL A 61 -0.70 -4.39 -0.40
C VAL A 61 0.16 -3.32 -1.07
N ASP A 62 0.83 -2.50 -0.26
CA ASP A 62 1.81 -1.51 -0.71
C ASP A 62 3.18 -2.17 -0.84
N THR A 63 3.90 -1.85 -1.92
CA THR A 63 5.18 -2.47 -2.25
C THR A 63 6.31 -1.44 -2.37
N PRO A 64 7.57 -1.87 -2.24
CA PRO A 64 8.71 -1.04 -2.58
C PRO A 64 8.73 -0.54 -4.02
N GLY A 65 9.56 0.47 -4.30
CA GLY A 65 9.81 0.91 -5.65
C GLY A 65 10.35 -0.24 -6.50
N LEU A 66 9.72 -0.47 -7.66
CA LEU A 66 10.32 -1.35 -8.66
C LEU A 66 11.68 -0.76 -9.08
N LEU A 67 12.72 -1.59 -9.07
CA LEU A 67 14.10 -1.23 -9.46
C LEU A 67 14.80 -0.26 -8.49
N GLU A 68 14.36 -0.18 -7.24
CA GLU A 68 15.04 0.56 -6.20
C GLU A 68 16.21 -0.27 -5.66
N THR A 69 17.45 0.21 -5.82
CA THR A 69 18.60 -0.34 -5.10
C THR A 69 18.40 -0.02 -3.62
N THR A 70 18.13 -1.03 -2.81
CA THR A 70 18.09 -0.87 -1.35
C THR A 70 19.51 -0.58 -0.90
N MET A 71 19.85 0.70 -0.73
CA MET A 71 20.93 1.05 0.17
C MET A 71 20.39 0.81 1.56
N ASP A 72 20.69 -0.37 2.10
CA ASP A 72 20.60 -0.56 3.52
C ASP A 72 21.60 0.40 4.14
N GLU A 73 21.11 1.40 4.87
CA GLU A 73 21.94 2.16 5.80
C GLU A 73 22.61 1.12 6.71
N ILE A 74 23.90 0.90 6.50
CA ILE A 74 24.74 0.18 7.43
C ILE A 74 24.81 1.09 8.65
N GLU A 75 24.18 0.64 9.73
CA GLU A 75 24.34 1.21 11.08
C GLU A 75 25.77 0.97 11.58
#